data_AF-A0A955Q6C2-F1
#
_entry.id   AF-A0A955Q6C2-F1
#
_cell.length_a   1.000
_cell.length_b   1.000
_cell.length_c   1.000
_cell.angle_alpha   90.00
_cell.angle_beta   90.00
_cell.angle_gamma   90.00
#
_symmetry.space_group_name_H-M   'P 1'
#
loop_
_entity.id
_entity.type
_entity.pdbx_description
1 polymer ?
#
loop_
_entity_poly.entity_id
_entity_poly.type
_entity_poly.pdbx_seq_one_letter_code
_entity_poly.pdbx_strand_id
1 'polypeptide(L)'
;MVRPEDSAKGKGEIAADLLAILCCPETKQEVCLLDQTVVQRLNQRISKGELKTKGGQQVTEQIDGGLLRKDKSVVYPIRDQIPIMLIEEGIPIEKSDLSSI
;
A
#
# COMPACT_ATOMS: atom_id res chain seq x y z
N MET A 1 30.25 -36.17 13.74
CA MET A 1 29.96 -36.85 12.46
C MET A 1 28.48 -37.20 12.44
N VAL A 2 27.78 -36.76 11.38
CA VAL A 2 26.39 -37.06 10.95
C VAL A 2 25.20 -36.39 11.71
N ARG A 3 24.30 -35.81 10.89
CA ARG A 3 23.02 -35.14 11.21
C ARG A 3 21.88 -36.18 11.22
N PRO A 4 20.71 -35.85 11.79
CA PRO A 4 19.44 -36.28 11.19
C PRO A 4 18.44 -35.08 11.03
N GLU A 5 17.95 -34.66 9.84
CA GLU A 5 16.77 -35.15 9.06
C GLU A 5 15.57 -35.54 9.96
N ASP A 6 14.30 -35.20 9.73
CA ASP A 6 13.53 -34.49 8.70
C ASP A 6 12.07 -34.39 9.22
N SER A 7 11.24 -33.56 8.58
CA SER A 7 9.79 -33.76 8.39
C SER A 7 8.72 -33.41 9.46
N ALA A 8 7.95 -32.40 9.05
CA ALA A 8 6.49 -32.41 8.82
C ALA A 8 5.54 -31.89 9.92
N LYS A 9 4.78 -30.82 9.57
CA LYS A 9 3.30 -30.80 9.39
C LYS A 9 2.60 -29.56 9.98
N GLY A 10 1.80 -28.87 9.16
CA GLY A 10 0.81 -27.89 9.63
C GLY A 10 0.32 -26.94 8.53
N LYS A 11 -0.78 -27.30 7.87
CA LYS A 11 -1.47 -26.50 6.84
C LYS A 11 -2.33 -25.42 7.50
N GLY A 12 -2.19 -24.17 7.06
CA GLY A 12 -3.31 -23.24 6.86
C GLY A 12 -4.19 -22.87 8.06
N GLU A 13 -3.62 -22.38 9.16
CA GLU A 13 -4.33 -21.49 10.08
C GLU A 13 -3.55 -20.18 10.13
N ILE A 14 -4.09 -19.14 9.49
CA ILE A 14 -3.53 -17.79 9.60
C ILE A 14 -3.86 -17.26 11.00
N ALA A 15 -2.87 -17.34 11.89
CA ALA A 15 -2.95 -16.82 13.25
C ALA A 15 -3.28 -15.32 13.24
N ALA A 16 -4.04 -14.85 14.23
CA ALA A 16 -4.46 -13.44 14.33
C ALA A 16 -3.28 -12.43 14.34
N ASP A 17 -2.09 -12.86 14.76
CA ASP A 17 -0.84 -12.11 14.60
C ASP A 17 -0.53 -11.75 13.15
N LEU A 18 -0.95 -12.55 12.16
CA LEU A 18 -0.72 -12.27 10.73
C LEU A 18 -1.55 -11.08 10.20
N LEU A 19 -2.68 -10.75 10.85
CA LEU A 19 -3.56 -9.63 10.49
C LEU A 19 -3.18 -8.31 11.17
N ALA A 20 -2.39 -8.35 12.26
CA ALA A 20 -1.78 -7.17 12.88
C ALA A 20 -0.51 -6.68 12.16
N ILE A 21 -0.05 -7.44 11.14
CA ILE A 21 1.17 -7.23 10.32
C ILE A 21 0.82 -6.53 8.98
N LEU A 22 -0.21 -5.69 8.93
CA LEU A 22 -0.43 -4.80 7.77
C LEU A 22 0.46 -3.56 7.88
N CYS A 23 1.77 -3.78 7.76
CA CYS A 23 2.76 -2.74 7.66
C CYS A 23 3.24 -2.58 6.22
N CYS A 24 3.71 -1.39 5.86
CA CYS A 24 4.33 -1.11 4.57
C CYS A 24 5.39 -2.19 4.22
N PRO A 25 5.29 -2.88 3.06
CA PRO A 25 6.14 -4.03 2.72
C PRO A 25 7.63 -3.67 2.62
N GLU A 26 7.95 -2.39 2.41
CA GLU A 26 9.32 -1.89 2.28
C GLU A 26 9.97 -1.56 3.64
N THR A 27 9.20 -1.03 4.59
CA THR A 27 9.77 -0.37 5.79
C THR A 27 9.13 -0.77 7.11
N LYS A 28 8.10 -1.62 7.05
CA LYS A 28 7.31 -2.04 8.20
C LYS A 28 6.66 -0.88 8.97
N GLN A 29 6.53 0.28 8.34
CA GLN A 29 5.79 1.41 8.90
C GLN A 29 4.29 1.16 8.88
N GLU A 30 3.58 1.76 9.84
CA GLU A 30 2.13 1.76 9.88
C GLU A 30 1.57 2.48 8.63
N VAL A 31 0.41 2.00 8.19
CA VAL A 31 -0.38 2.60 7.12
C VAL A 31 -1.74 2.99 7.66
N CYS A 32 -2.29 4.10 7.17
CA CYS A 32 -3.60 4.61 7.54
C CYS A 32 -4.46 4.76 6.29
N LEU A 33 -5.76 4.55 6.39
CA LEU A 33 -6.68 4.85 5.29
C LEU A 33 -6.67 6.35 4.99
N LEU A 34 -6.65 6.69 3.70
CA LEU A 34 -6.83 8.05 3.23
C LEU A 34 -8.28 8.48 3.35
N ASP A 35 -8.47 9.74 3.73
CA ASP A 35 -9.75 10.42 3.62
C ASP A 35 -10.22 10.49 2.17
N GLN A 36 -11.53 10.38 2.00
CA GLN A 36 -12.17 10.38 0.69
C GLN A 36 -11.90 11.70 -0.08
N THR A 37 -11.75 12.82 0.61
CA THR A 37 -11.35 14.10 0.00
C THR A 37 -9.95 14.03 -0.64
N VAL A 38 -9.01 13.36 0.01
CA VAL A 38 -7.65 13.17 -0.53
C VAL A 38 -7.70 12.22 -1.72
N VAL A 39 -8.46 11.13 -1.63
CA VAL A 39 -8.67 10.18 -2.73
C VAL A 39 -9.21 10.89 -3.97
N GLN A 40 -10.22 11.75 -3.81
CA GLN A 40 -10.76 12.55 -4.92
C GLN A 40 -9.70 13.47 -5.55
N ARG A 41 -8.87 14.13 -4.72
CA ARG A 41 -7.76 14.97 -5.21
C ARG A 41 -6.73 14.14 -5.98
N LEU A 42 -6.36 12.97 -5.48
CA LEU A 42 -5.46 12.05 -6.19
C LEU A 42 -6.06 11.61 -7.52
N ASN A 43 -7.34 11.22 -7.55
CA ASN A 43 -8.05 10.85 -8.78
C ASN A 43 -8.08 11.99 -9.82
N GLN A 44 -8.18 13.24 -9.39
CA GLN A 44 -8.05 14.40 -10.29
C GLN A 44 -6.65 14.49 -10.91
N ARG A 45 -5.59 14.26 -10.12
CA ARG A 45 -4.21 14.26 -10.62
C ARG A 45 -3.90 13.06 -11.52
N ILE A 46 -4.46 11.89 -11.19
CA ILE A 46 -4.44 10.68 -12.04
C ILE A 46 -5.06 11.01 -13.40
N SER A 47 -6.24 11.63 -13.41
CA SER A 47 -6.92 12.01 -14.66
C SER A 47 -6.14 13.05 -15.49
N LYS A 48 -5.32 13.88 -14.86
CA LYS A 48 -4.40 14.80 -15.55
C LYS A 48 -3.11 14.12 -16.00
N GLY A 49 -2.88 12.88 -15.59
CA GLY A 49 -1.66 12.14 -15.89
C GLY A 49 -0.44 12.64 -15.11
N GLU A 50 -0.64 13.33 -13.98
CA GLU A 50 0.43 13.95 -13.19
C GLU A 50 1.06 12.99 -12.17
N LEU A 51 0.41 11.86 -11.88
CA LEU A 51 0.91 10.87 -10.92
C LEU A 51 1.64 9.73 -11.63
N LYS A 52 2.73 9.29 -11.00
CA LYS A 52 3.47 8.08 -11.37
C LYS A 52 3.64 7.21 -10.14
N THR A 53 3.65 5.90 -10.32
CA THR A 53 3.98 4.94 -9.27
C THR A 53 5.50 4.97 -8.99
N LYS A 54 5.95 4.36 -7.88
CA LYS A 54 7.38 4.22 -7.56
C LYS A 54 8.13 3.41 -8.62
N GLY A 55 7.44 2.50 -9.32
CA GLY A 55 7.95 1.78 -10.49
C GLY A 55 8.14 2.68 -11.74
N GLY A 56 7.76 3.95 -11.67
CA GLY A 56 7.90 4.92 -12.75
C GLY A 56 6.78 4.85 -13.80
N GLN A 57 5.77 4.01 -13.59
CA GLN A 57 4.61 3.90 -14.47
C GLN A 57 3.61 5.02 -14.18
N GLN A 58 2.98 5.57 -15.22
CA GLN A 58 1.94 6.57 -15.04
C GLN A 58 0.70 5.92 -14.42
N VAL A 59 0.14 6.55 -13.39
CA VAL A 59 -1.11 6.08 -12.80
C VAL A 59 -2.23 6.54 -13.74
N THR A 60 -2.86 5.59 -14.41
CA THR A 60 -4.01 5.84 -15.31
C THR A 60 -5.32 5.37 -14.72
N GLU A 61 -5.27 4.42 -13.79
CA GLU A 61 -6.43 3.87 -13.11
C GLU A 61 -6.74 4.67 -11.85
N GLN A 62 -8.01 5.08 -11.72
CA GLN A 62 -8.52 5.69 -10.51
C GLN A 62 -8.49 4.70 -9.35
N ILE A 63 -8.50 5.23 -8.14
CA ILE A 63 -8.44 4.46 -6.90
C ILE A 63 -9.73 4.68 -6.11
N ASP A 64 -10.25 3.60 -5.51
CA ASP A 64 -11.42 3.66 -4.63
C ASP A 64 -11.05 4.23 -3.26
N GLY A 65 -9.82 3.95 -2.85
CA GLY A 65 -9.22 4.44 -1.61
C GLY A 65 -7.70 4.37 -1.69
N GLY A 66 -7.03 4.71 -0.60
CA GLY A 66 -5.59 4.53 -0.50
C GLY A 66 -5.14 4.31 0.93
N LEU A 67 -4.07 3.56 1.10
CA LEU A 67 -3.37 3.40 2.36
C LEU A 67 -2.16 4.34 2.36
N LEU A 68 -2.28 5.42 3.10
CA LEU A 68 -1.23 6.38 3.36
C LEU A 68 -0.22 5.81 4.35
N ARG A 69 1.04 5.75 3.94
CA ARG A 69 2.14 5.41 4.84
C ARG A 69 2.31 6.50 5.91
N LYS A 70 2.69 6.11 7.14
CA LYS A 70 2.88 7.04 8.28
C LYS A 70 3.81 8.23 7.99
N ASP A 71 4.80 8.05 7.12
CA ASP A 71 5.71 9.12 6.69
C ASP A 71 5.08 10.13 5.70
N LYS A 72 3.82 9.91 5.30
CA LYS A 72 3.04 10.74 4.40
C LYS A 72 3.70 10.95 3.03
N SER A 73 4.53 10.01 2.61
CA SER A 73 5.30 10.09 1.36
C SER A 73 4.77 9.17 0.25
N VAL A 74 4.11 8.08 0.62
CA VAL A 74 3.63 7.06 -0.32
C VAL A 74 2.22 6.62 0.06
N VAL A 75 1.39 6.43 -0.97
CA VAL A 75 0.04 5.89 -0.87
C VAL A 75 -0.02 4.58 -1.66
N TYR A 76 -0.50 3.52 -1.03
CA TYR A 76 -0.84 2.29 -1.73
C TYR A 76 -2.30 2.35 -2.18
N PRO A 77 -2.59 2.23 -3.47
CA PRO A 77 -3.95 2.36 -3.97
C PRO A 77 -4.81 1.17 -3.52
N ILE A 78 -6.09 1.44 -3.27
CA ILE A 78 -7.12 0.41 -3.06
C ILE A 78 -7.98 0.40 -4.32
N ARG A 79 -8.09 -0.77 -4.97
CA ARG A 79 -8.91 -0.99 -6.16
C ARG A 79 -9.79 -2.21 -5.92
N ASP A 80 -11.07 -2.13 -6.24
CA ASP A 80 -12.04 -3.20 -5.99
C ASP A 80 -12.08 -3.61 -4.50
N GLN A 81 -11.86 -2.64 -3.60
CA GLN A 81 -11.71 -2.86 -2.15
C GLN A 81 -10.50 -3.74 -1.76
N ILE A 82 -9.56 -3.97 -2.67
CA ILE A 82 -8.32 -4.72 -2.43
C ILE A 82 -7.14 -3.73 -2.37
N PRO A 83 -6.43 -3.65 -1.23
CA PRO A 83 -5.22 -2.84 -1.14
C PRO A 83 -4.08 -3.45 -1.95
N ILE A 84 -3.54 -2.69 -2.90
CA ILE A 84 -2.39 -3.10 -3.69
C ILE A 84 -1.12 -2.75 -2.91
N MET A 85 -0.65 -3.69 -2.09
CA MET A 85 0.58 -3.55 -1.30
C MET A 85 1.83 -3.99 -2.09
N LEU A 86 1.99 -3.47 -3.30
CA LEU A 86 3.21 -3.65 -4.09
C LEU A 86 4.07 -2.39 -4.01
N ILE A 87 5.37 -2.54 -3.77
CA ILE A 87 6.29 -1.40 -3.64
C ILE A 87 6.30 -0.56 -4.92
N GLU A 88 6.29 -1.22 -6.07
CA GLU A 88 6.30 -0.59 -7.40
C GLU A 88 5.01 0.18 -7.69
N GLU A 89 3.88 -0.28 -7.14
CA GLU A 89 2.55 0.36 -7.29
C GLU A 89 2.32 1.51 -6.31
N GLY A 90 3.21 1.69 -5.33
CA GLY A 90 3.13 2.80 -4.39
C GLY A 90 3.14 4.13 -5.14
N ILE A 91 2.19 5.00 -4.85
CA ILE A 91 2.08 6.32 -5.46
C ILE A 91 2.78 7.31 -4.53
N PRO A 92 3.92 7.91 -4.92
CA PRO A 92 4.53 8.97 -4.16
C PRO A 92 3.60 10.18 -4.15
N ILE A 93 3.36 10.74 -2.97
CA ILE A 93 2.53 11.92 -2.80
C ILE A 93 3.32 13.02 -2.08
N GLU A 94 2.87 14.26 -2.26
CA GLU A 94 3.46 15.40 -1.59
C GLU A 94 2.55 15.90 -0.47
N LYS A 95 3.11 16.65 0.49
CA LYS A 95 2.32 17.25 1.57
C LYS A 95 1.25 18.21 1.05
N SER A 96 1.44 18.79 -0.14
CA SER A 96 0.47 19.61 -0.84
C SER A 96 -0.81 18.83 -1.16
N ASP A 97 -0.72 17.52 -1.42
CA ASP A 97 -1.89 16.65 -1.63
C ASP A 97 -2.71 16.45 -0.37
N LEU A 98 -2.05 16.51 0.80
CA LEU A 98 -2.63 16.30 2.12
C LEU A 98 -3.11 17.60 2.79
N SER A 99 -3.00 18.75 2.13
CA SER A 99 -3.22 20.10 2.71
C SER A 99 -4.66 20.45 3.13
N SER A 100 -5.49 19.47 3.48
CA SER A 100 -6.87 19.68 3.97
C SER A 100 -7.23 18.81 5.18
N ILE A 101 -6.23 18.28 5.89
CA ILE A 101 -6.37 17.75 7.26
C ILE A 101 -6.14 18.83 8.32
#